data_AF-A0A1N6NQX0-F1
#
_entry.id   AF-A0A1N6NQX0-F1
#
_cell.length_a   1.000
_cell.length_b   1.000
_cell.length_c   1.000
_cell.angle_alpha   90.00
_cell.angle_beta   90.00
_cell.angle_gamma   90.00
#
_symmetry.space_group_name_H-M   'P 1'
#
loop_
_entity.id
_entity.type
_entity.pdbx_description
1 polymer ?
#
loop_
_entity_poly.entity_id
_entity_poly.type
_entity_poly.pdbx_seq_one_letter_code
_entity_poly.pdbx_strand_id
1 'polypeptide(L)'
;MPSVLELAEICNASYDSQPVVEGWETLTPIYNFPRSGFFGAVLRKDNDYVMVFRGTDDKTHDVVSDTTLALGYTPQQYYTAKKSLLMFLSNFATTSSNLMLTGHSLGGGLASLVSARGHNLPVVTFNSPGMFRAATNSGFTPLSGPYNYITNKNGIRSYVNEFKKVLHIRSEGDLVSVGTGRKIINNNISLANPICPNPKGWNMVSIAAQSFAQALCAHSMENMVTIIKNIPEFSEDISWV
;
A
#
# COMPACT_ATOMS: atom_id res chain seq x y z
N MET A 1 18.07 3.58 -3.28
CA MET A 1 16.63 3.58 -2.92
C MET A 1 16.05 2.26 -3.37
N PRO A 2 15.09 1.67 -2.66
CA PRO A 2 14.55 0.36 -3.06
C PRO A 2 13.93 0.40 -4.46
N SER A 3 14.09 -0.68 -5.22
CA SER A 3 13.35 -0.91 -6.47
C SER A 3 11.89 -1.24 -6.20
N VAL A 4 11.05 -1.21 -7.24
CA VAL A 4 9.64 -1.66 -7.13
C VAL A 4 9.57 -3.14 -6.76
N LEU A 5 10.48 -3.96 -7.30
CA LEU A 5 10.58 -5.38 -6.98
C LEU A 5 10.92 -5.61 -5.51
N GLU A 6 11.93 -4.92 -4.98
CA GLU A 6 12.30 -5.04 -3.57
C GLU A 6 11.13 -4.65 -2.65
N LEU A 7 10.40 -3.58 -2.98
CA LEU A 7 9.22 -3.16 -2.21
C LEU A 7 8.09 -4.20 -2.25
N ALA A 8 7.90 -4.87 -3.39
CA ALA A 8 6.94 -5.96 -3.53
C ALA A 8 7.35 -7.17 -2.69
N GLU A 9 8.63 -7.54 -2.70
CA GLU A 9 9.16 -8.64 -1.88
C GLU A 9 9.06 -8.34 -0.38
N ILE A 10 9.34 -7.11 0.03
CA ILE A 10 9.14 -6.63 1.41
C ILE A 10 7.66 -6.69 1.80
N CYS A 11 6.75 -6.28 0.92
CA CYS A 11 5.30 -6.41 1.17
C CYS A 11 4.89 -7.86 1.35
N ASN A 12 5.36 -8.76 0.48
CA ASN A 12 5.05 -10.18 0.56
C ASN A 12 5.58 -10.80 1.86
N ALA A 13 6.85 -10.52 2.21
CA ALA A 13 7.47 -10.99 3.44
C ALA A 13 6.81 -10.40 4.70
N SER A 14 6.16 -9.24 4.61
CA SER A 14 5.46 -8.62 5.75
C SER A 14 4.28 -9.44 6.28
N TYR A 15 3.81 -10.44 5.54
CA TYR A 15 2.77 -11.36 5.99
C TYR A 15 3.27 -12.32 7.07
N ASP A 16 4.58 -12.60 7.11
CA ASP A 16 5.22 -13.34 8.19
C ASP A 16 5.48 -12.43 9.41
N SER A 17 5.52 -13.04 10.60
CA SER A 17 5.76 -12.31 11.86
C SER A 17 7.18 -11.72 11.96
N GLN A 18 8.10 -12.24 11.17
CA GLN A 18 9.49 -11.78 11.06
C GLN A 18 9.87 -11.75 9.57
N PRO A 19 9.64 -10.62 8.88
CA PRO A 19 9.89 -10.52 7.45
C PRO A 19 11.37 -10.74 7.14
N VAL A 20 11.66 -11.51 6.09
CA VAL A 20 13.02 -11.74 5.60
C VAL A 20 13.04 -11.48 4.10
N VAL A 21 13.93 -10.58 3.68
CA VAL A 21 14.17 -10.26 2.27
C VAL A 21 15.67 -10.20 2.06
N GLU A 22 16.16 -10.81 0.99
CA GLU A 22 17.59 -10.84 0.68
C GLU A 22 18.16 -9.41 0.56
N GLY A 23 19.29 -9.15 1.22
CA GLY A 23 19.92 -7.83 1.24
C GLY A 23 19.26 -6.79 2.15
N TRP A 24 18.18 -7.14 2.86
CA TRP A 24 17.48 -6.25 3.78
C TRP A 24 17.48 -6.81 5.21
N GLU A 25 17.93 -5.99 6.16
CA GLU A 25 17.91 -6.28 7.60
C GLU A 25 16.59 -5.81 8.21
N THR A 26 15.84 -6.73 8.82
CA THR A 26 14.64 -6.38 9.60
C THR A 26 15.03 -5.82 10.96
N LEU A 27 14.68 -4.56 11.20
CA LEU A 27 15.00 -3.85 12.43
C LEU A 27 14.01 -4.18 13.56
N THR A 28 14.52 -4.13 14.78
CA THR A 28 13.72 -4.20 16.00
C THR A 28 13.50 -2.80 16.60
N PRO A 29 12.31 -2.51 17.17
CA PRO A 29 11.19 -3.41 17.38
C PRO A 29 10.32 -3.59 16.13
N ILE A 30 9.73 -4.78 16.00
CA ILE A 30 8.59 -5.01 15.10
C ILE A 30 7.31 -4.48 15.79
N TYR A 31 6.48 -3.76 15.04
CA TYR A 31 5.26 -3.14 15.54
C TYR A 31 4.06 -4.08 15.39
N ASN A 32 3.99 -5.11 16.24
CA ASN A 32 2.92 -6.10 16.23
C ASN A 32 1.88 -5.79 17.31
N PHE A 33 0.63 -5.55 16.91
CA PHE A 33 -0.50 -5.28 17.80
C PHE A 33 -1.65 -6.26 17.52
N PRO A 34 -1.58 -7.51 18.03
CA PRO A 34 -2.52 -8.58 17.67
C PRO A 34 -3.99 -8.25 17.94
N ARG A 35 -4.27 -7.47 19.00
CA ARG A 35 -5.64 -7.07 19.37
C ARG A 35 -6.32 -6.20 18.31
N SER A 36 -5.56 -5.42 17.54
CA SER A 36 -6.09 -4.60 16.46
C SER A 36 -5.86 -5.21 15.07
N GLY A 37 -5.18 -6.36 15.00
CA GLY A 37 -4.73 -6.98 13.76
C GLY A 37 -3.60 -6.22 13.05
N PHE A 38 -3.10 -5.12 13.64
CA PHE A 38 -2.09 -4.28 13.00
C PHE A 38 -0.70 -4.92 13.11
N PHE A 39 0.03 -4.87 12.00
CA PHE A 39 1.43 -5.25 11.92
C PHE A 39 2.19 -4.25 11.05
N GLY A 40 3.37 -3.84 11.53
CA GLY A 40 4.33 -3.09 10.74
C GLY A 40 5.76 -3.46 11.10
N ALA A 41 6.66 -3.34 10.13
CA ALA A 41 8.08 -3.60 10.30
C ALA A 41 8.88 -2.53 9.55
N VAL A 42 10.16 -2.38 9.93
CA VAL A 42 11.11 -1.57 9.18
C VAL A 42 12.24 -2.46 8.74
N LEU A 43 12.53 -2.43 7.44
CA LEU A 43 13.67 -3.10 6.85
C LEU A 43 14.70 -2.05 6.43
N ARG A 44 15.98 -2.38 6.55
CA ARG A 44 17.09 -1.51 6.20
C ARG A 44 18.04 -2.18 5.22
N LYS A 45 18.51 -1.41 4.24
CA LYS A 45 19.63 -1.76 3.37
C LYS A 45 20.52 -0.53 3.26
N ASP A 46 21.76 -0.65 3.71
CA ASP A 46 22.69 0.48 3.84
C ASP A 46 22.07 1.66 4.62
N ASN A 47 21.88 2.81 3.96
CA ASN A 47 21.27 4.02 4.51
C ASN A 47 19.77 4.16 4.19
N ASP A 48 19.20 3.24 3.42
CA ASP A 48 17.80 3.24 3.00
C ASP A 48 16.94 2.41 3.97
N TYR A 49 15.75 2.93 4.25
CA TYR A 49 14.77 2.34 5.16
C TYR A 49 13.43 2.18 4.44
N VAL A 50 12.81 1.03 4.63
CA VAL A 50 11.46 0.74 4.16
C VAL A 50 10.60 0.39 5.37
N MET A 51 9.62 1.22 5.66
CA MET A 51 8.57 0.89 6.62
C MET A 51 7.39 0.27 5.89
N VAL A 52 7.10 -0.99 6.20
CA VAL A 52 6.00 -1.76 5.61
C VAL A 52 4.87 -1.92 6.60
N PHE A 53 3.64 -1.77 6.12
CA PHE A 53 2.42 -2.13 6.85
C PHE A 53 1.77 -3.33 6.18
N ARG A 54 1.49 -4.39 6.96
CA ARG A 54 0.82 -5.59 6.46
C ARG A 54 -0.66 -5.31 6.17
N GLY A 55 -1.18 -5.95 5.14
CA GLY A 55 -2.62 -6.03 4.89
C GLY A 55 -3.35 -6.96 5.86
N THR A 56 -4.62 -7.21 5.56
CA THR A 56 -5.35 -8.34 6.17
C THR A 56 -4.82 -9.64 5.55
N ASP A 57 -4.69 -10.71 6.33
CA ASP A 57 -4.13 -11.98 5.86
C ASP A 57 -4.92 -12.52 4.64
N ASP A 58 -4.25 -12.64 3.49
CA ASP A 58 -4.84 -12.96 2.17
C ASP A 58 -5.40 -14.39 2.10
N LYS A 59 -5.15 -15.21 3.13
CA LYS A 59 -5.55 -16.63 3.18
C LYS A 59 -7.00 -16.86 3.63
N THR A 60 -7.71 -15.82 4.06
CA THR A 60 -9.14 -15.93 4.38
C THR A 60 -9.98 -15.39 3.21
N HIS A 61 -11.13 -15.99 2.95
CA HIS A 61 -12.08 -15.53 1.93
C HIS A 61 -12.66 -14.13 2.23
N ASP A 62 -12.27 -13.54 3.36
CA ASP A 62 -12.81 -12.31 3.93
C ASP A 62 -12.09 -11.04 3.43
N VAL A 63 -10.96 -11.13 2.71
CA VAL A 63 -10.18 -9.93 2.32
C VAL A 63 -10.98 -8.98 1.43
N VAL A 64 -11.75 -9.50 0.48
CA VAL A 64 -12.60 -8.68 -0.39
C VAL A 64 -13.75 -8.06 0.41
N SER A 65 -14.40 -8.79 1.33
CA SER A 65 -15.52 -8.27 2.12
C SER A 65 -15.06 -7.28 3.19
N ASP A 66 -13.96 -7.55 3.89
CA ASP A 66 -13.42 -6.72 4.98
C ASP A 66 -12.87 -5.39 4.45
N THR A 67 -12.16 -5.45 3.31
CA THR A 67 -11.66 -4.25 2.64
C THR A 67 -12.79 -3.41 2.05
N THR A 68 -13.88 -4.07 1.62
CA THR A 68 -15.13 -3.41 1.18
C THR A 68 -15.92 -2.82 2.36
N LEU A 69 -15.78 -3.34 3.58
CA LEU A 69 -16.44 -2.75 4.76
C LEU A 69 -15.65 -1.55 5.33
N ALA A 70 -14.33 -1.51 5.13
CA ALA A 70 -13.47 -0.39 5.53
C ALA A 70 -13.68 0.90 4.67
N LEU A 71 -14.54 0.84 3.63
CA LEU A 71 -14.72 1.78 2.51
C LEU A 71 -15.22 3.21 2.79
N GLY A 72 -15.55 3.56 4.04
CA GLY A 72 -16.10 4.88 4.37
C GLY A 72 -15.32 5.65 5.43
N TYR A 73 -14.45 4.95 6.15
CA TYR A 73 -13.92 5.42 7.43
C TYR A 73 -12.42 5.24 7.49
N THR A 74 -11.81 6.03 8.35
CA THR A 74 -10.39 5.85 8.63
C THR A 74 -10.20 4.53 9.35
N PRO A 75 -9.36 3.61 8.83
CA PRO A 75 -9.15 2.34 9.48
C PRO A 75 -8.73 2.57 10.94
N GLN A 76 -9.26 1.78 11.87
CA GLN A 76 -8.88 1.88 13.30
C GLN A 76 -7.36 1.75 13.48
N GLN A 77 -6.71 1.01 12.58
CA GLN A 77 -5.27 0.79 12.54
C GLN A 77 -4.45 2.03 12.12
N TYR A 78 -5.05 3.06 11.51
CA TYR A 78 -4.34 4.27 11.05
C TYR A 78 -3.56 4.97 12.17
N TYR A 79 -4.16 5.16 13.34
CA TYR A 79 -3.47 5.81 14.45
C TYR A 79 -2.28 4.98 14.95
N THR A 80 -2.39 3.64 14.88
CA THR A 80 -1.31 2.72 15.24
C THR A 80 -0.18 2.79 14.21
N ALA A 81 -0.50 2.83 12.92
CA ALA A 81 0.46 3.02 11.83
C ALA A 81 1.24 4.33 11.98
N LYS A 82 0.52 5.44 12.20
CA LYS A 82 1.13 6.76 12.45
C LYS A 82 2.02 6.74 13.68
N LYS A 83 1.56 6.17 14.80
CA LYS A 83 2.35 6.07 16.03
C LYS A 83 3.63 5.27 15.80
N SER A 84 3.56 4.17 15.05
CA SER A 84 4.71 3.32 14.74
C SER A 84 5.76 4.07 13.93
N LEU A 85 5.34 4.86 12.93
CA LEU A 85 6.24 5.74 12.17
C LEU A 85 6.94 6.77 13.08
N LEU A 86 6.17 7.44 13.94
CA LEU A 86 6.74 8.45 14.85
C LEU A 86 7.76 7.83 15.81
N MET A 87 7.47 6.65 16.36
CA MET A 87 8.40 5.91 17.22
C MET A 87 9.69 5.55 16.48
N PHE A 88 9.59 5.11 15.22
CA PHE A 88 10.77 4.83 14.39
C PHE A 88 11.61 6.10 14.17
N LEU A 89 10.98 7.19 13.72
CA LEU A 89 11.68 8.47 13.45
C LEU A 89 12.37 9.03 14.70
N SER A 90 11.76 8.89 15.88
CA SER A 90 12.37 9.33 17.14
C SER A 90 13.56 8.48 17.58
N ASN A 91 13.54 7.17 17.31
CA ASN A 91 14.56 6.25 17.82
C ASN A 91 15.80 6.13 16.93
N PHE A 92 15.66 6.33 15.62
CA PHE A 92 16.72 6.02 14.65
C PHE A 92 17.42 7.25 14.05
N ALA A 93 17.09 8.46 14.53
CA ALA A 93 17.63 9.74 14.01
C ALA A 93 17.59 9.83 12.47
N THR A 94 16.66 9.11 11.83
CA THR A 94 16.58 8.96 10.39
C THR A 94 16.00 10.22 9.77
N THR A 95 16.64 10.73 8.73
CA THR A 95 16.04 11.79 7.91
C THR A 95 14.93 11.21 7.05
N SER A 96 13.87 11.99 6.80
CA SER A 96 12.79 11.61 5.90
C SER A 96 13.25 11.34 4.45
N SER A 97 14.48 11.74 4.10
CA SER A 97 15.06 11.54 2.76
C SER A 97 15.32 10.08 2.41
N ASN A 98 15.57 9.21 3.40
CA ASN A 98 15.98 7.83 3.16
C ASN A 98 14.91 6.82 3.61
N LEU A 99 13.74 7.29 4.00
CA LEU A 99 12.63 6.45 4.46
C LEU A 99 11.54 6.40 3.39
N MET A 100 11.19 5.19 2.96
CA MET A 100 10.05 4.92 2.10
C MET A 100 8.98 4.11 2.84
N LEU A 101 7.72 4.38 2.53
CA LEU A 101 6.59 3.59 3.02
C LEU A 101 6.14 2.60 1.95
N THR A 102 5.69 1.42 2.37
CA THR A 102 5.04 0.48 1.46
C THR A 102 3.97 -0.36 2.15
N GLY A 103 3.17 -1.04 1.35
CA GLY A 103 2.14 -1.93 1.85
C GLY A 103 1.23 -2.48 0.75
N HIS A 104 0.68 -3.65 1.04
CA HIS A 104 -0.31 -4.34 0.21
C HIS A 104 -1.71 -4.18 0.79
N SER A 105 -2.77 -4.20 -0.04
CA SER A 105 -4.16 -4.20 0.39
C SER A 105 -4.46 -3.08 1.41
N LEU A 106 -5.08 -3.38 2.56
CA LEU A 106 -5.29 -2.46 3.67
C LEU A 106 -4.00 -1.74 4.11
N GLY A 107 -2.88 -2.45 4.20
CA GLY A 107 -1.57 -1.92 4.59
C GLY A 107 -1.07 -0.83 3.65
N GLY A 108 -1.28 -0.99 2.33
CA GLY A 108 -0.98 0.05 1.35
C GLY A 108 -1.86 1.28 1.51
N GLY A 109 -3.12 1.09 1.92
CA GLY A 109 -4.00 2.18 2.31
C GLY A 109 -3.50 2.95 3.53
N LEU A 110 -3.03 2.25 4.56
CA LEU A 110 -2.41 2.85 5.75
C LEU A 110 -1.14 3.63 5.38
N ALA A 111 -0.25 3.05 4.56
CA ALA A 111 0.96 3.71 4.07
C ALA A 111 0.65 5.03 3.34
N SER A 112 -0.35 5.00 2.46
CA SER A 112 -0.80 6.17 1.71
C SER A 112 -1.34 7.27 2.65
N LEU A 113 -2.17 6.89 3.62
CA LEU A 113 -2.73 7.83 4.59
C LEU A 113 -1.65 8.45 5.47
N VAL A 114 -0.69 7.66 5.95
CA VAL A 114 0.42 8.12 6.80
C VAL A 114 1.33 9.06 6.02
N SER A 115 1.70 8.73 4.76
CA SER A 115 2.49 9.61 3.90
C SER A 115 1.78 10.96 3.67
N ALA A 116 0.50 10.91 3.31
CA ALA A 116 -0.30 12.11 3.02
C ALA A 116 -0.53 13.05 4.21
N ARG A 117 -0.45 12.54 5.45
CA ARG A 117 -0.88 13.26 6.66
C ARG A 117 0.23 13.73 7.60
N GLY A 118 1.51 13.67 7.22
CA GLY A 118 2.51 14.20 8.14
C GLY A 118 3.96 14.32 7.68
N HIS A 119 4.38 13.65 6.61
CA HIS A 119 5.83 13.49 6.40
C HIS A 119 6.32 13.60 4.95
N ASN A 120 5.42 13.73 3.97
CA ASN A 120 5.76 13.76 2.54
C ASN A 120 6.75 12.63 2.15
N LEU A 121 6.55 11.46 2.75
CA LEU A 121 7.42 10.30 2.57
C LEU A 121 7.09 9.63 1.23
N PRO A 122 8.11 9.20 0.46
CA PRO A 122 7.90 8.31 -0.67
C PRO A 122 7.03 7.11 -0.28
N VAL A 123 6.08 6.74 -1.13
CA VAL A 123 5.24 5.57 -0.90
C VAL A 123 4.95 4.81 -2.19
N VAL A 124 5.17 3.49 -2.16
CA VAL A 124 4.74 2.57 -3.21
C VAL A 124 3.77 1.57 -2.61
N THR A 125 2.62 1.37 -3.23
CA THR A 125 1.61 0.44 -2.70
C THR A 125 1.14 -0.55 -3.75
N PHE A 126 0.76 -1.75 -3.32
CA PHE A 126 0.31 -2.83 -4.19
C PHE A 126 -1.15 -3.17 -3.89
N ASN A 127 -1.99 -3.26 -4.93
CA ASN A 127 -3.43 -3.61 -4.84
C ASN A 127 -4.17 -2.91 -3.68
N SER A 128 -3.74 -1.70 -3.32
CA SER A 128 -4.29 -1.00 -2.16
C SER A 128 -5.70 -0.49 -2.48
N PRO A 129 -6.52 -0.12 -1.48
CA PRO A 129 -7.77 0.59 -1.74
C PRO A 129 -7.55 2.09 -2.02
N GLY A 130 -8.57 2.77 -2.53
CA GLY A 130 -8.67 4.21 -2.68
C GLY A 130 -8.95 4.89 -1.34
N MET A 131 -7.98 5.62 -0.80
CA MET A 131 -8.09 6.21 0.53
C MET A 131 -8.50 7.70 0.57
N PHE A 132 -8.91 8.29 -0.55
CA PHE A 132 -9.22 9.73 -0.63
C PHE A 132 -10.30 10.17 0.38
N ARG A 133 -11.41 9.42 0.47
CA ARG A 133 -12.51 9.72 1.40
C ARG A 133 -12.10 9.55 2.87
N ALA A 134 -11.34 8.50 3.17
CA ALA A 134 -10.81 8.27 4.50
C ALA A 134 -9.88 9.40 4.95
N ALA A 135 -9.03 9.87 4.03
CA ALA A 135 -8.18 11.04 4.23
C ALA A 135 -9.01 12.28 4.59
N THR A 136 -10.04 12.62 3.80
CA THR A 136 -10.88 13.80 4.06
C THR A 136 -11.66 13.68 5.38
N ASN A 137 -12.19 12.50 5.70
CA ASN A 137 -13.07 12.28 6.86
C ASN A 137 -12.35 12.24 8.21
N SER A 138 -11.08 11.81 8.30
CA SER A 138 -10.33 11.75 9.58
C SER A 138 -9.82 13.11 10.08
N GLY A 139 -10.51 14.20 9.79
CA GLY A 139 -10.14 15.51 10.32
C GLY A 139 -9.04 16.21 9.53
N PHE A 140 -9.08 16.11 8.20
CA PHE A 140 -8.63 17.25 7.42
C PHE A 140 -9.71 18.30 7.67
N THR A 141 -9.50 19.23 8.60
CA THR A 141 -10.47 20.29 8.85
C THR A 141 -10.50 21.20 7.62
N PRO A 142 -11.64 21.82 7.24
CA PRO A 142 -11.68 22.81 6.16
C PRO A 142 -10.65 23.93 6.27
N LEU A 143 -10.13 24.14 7.47
CA LEU A 143 -9.12 25.14 7.82
C LEU A 143 -7.68 24.58 7.82
N SER A 144 -7.50 23.25 7.77
CA SER A 144 -6.18 22.62 7.69
C SER A 144 -5.63 22.73 6.27
N GLY A 145 -4.36 23.13 6.13
CA GLY A 145 -3.64 23.14 4.86
C GLY A 145 -3.90 21.87 4.03
N PRO A 146 -3.69 20.66 4.58
CA PRO A 146 -3.88 19.43 3.82
C PRO A 146 -5.34 19.06 3.46
N TYR A 147 -6.37 19.65 4.07
CA TYR A 147 -7.73 19.59 3.50
C TYR A 147 -7.85 20.40 2.21
N ASN A 148 -7.34 21.64 2.22
CA ASN A 148 -7.41 22.54 1.08
C ASN A 148 -6.55 22.04 -0.10
N TYR A 149 -5.43 21.36 0.17
CA TYR A 149 -4.60 20.70 -0.85
C TYR A 149 -5.32 19.52 -1.53
N ILE A 150 -6.13 18.76 -0.80
CA ILE A 150 -6.83 17.57 -1.30
C ILE A 150 -8.15 17.92 -2.00
N THR A 151 -8.81 19.02 -1.61
CA THR A 151 -10.17 19.35 -2.05
C THR A 151 -10.28 20.49 -3.08
N ASN A 152 -9.32 21.42 -3.15
CA ASN A 152 -9.46 22.62 -3.99
C ASN A 152 -8.72 22.49 -5.34
N LYS A 153 -9.43 22.76 -6.45
CA LYS A 153 -8.92 22.70 -7.83
C LYS A 153 -7.92 23.82 -8.07
N ASN A 154 -6.68 23.57 -7.65
CA ASN A 154 -5.37 24.11 -8.06
C ASN A 154 -4.28 23.75 -7.02
N GLY A 155 -4.66 23.13 -5.88
CA GLY A 155 -3.76 22.66 -4.81
C GLY A 155 -3.41 21.15 -4.82
N ILE A 156 -3.97 20.38 -5.76
CA ILE A 156 -3.48 19.01 -6.06
C ILE A 156 -2.17 19.09 -6.84
N ARG A 157 -1.83 20.20 -7.52
CA ARG A 157 -0.63 20.27 -8.37
C ARG A 157 0.66 20.49 -7.57
N SER A 158 0.63 21.20 -6.44
CA SER A 158 1.77 21.25 -5.50
C SER A 158 1.92 19.95 -4.73
N TYR A 159 0.82 19.35 -4.26
CA TYR A 159 0.83 17.99 -3.73
C TYR A 159 1.34 17.01 -4.81
N VAL A 160 0.86 17.01 -6.04
CA VAL A 160 1.33 16.10 -7.11
C VAL A 160 2.76 16.40 -7.60
N ASN A 161 3.20 17.66 -7.61
CA ASN A 161 4.58 18.01 -7.99
C ASN A 161 5.59 17.74 -6.88
N GLU A 162 5.19 17.84 -5.60
CA GLU A 162 6.01 17.56 -4.42
C GLU A 162 5.95 16.05 -4.03
N PHE A 163 4.82 15.39 -4.33
CA PHE A 163 4.52 13.97 -4.14
C PHE A 163 4.66 13.17 -5.45
N LYS A 164 5.60 13.57 -6.32
CA LYS A 164 6.10 12.69 -7.38
C LYS A 164 6.46 11.32 -6.81
N LYS A 165 6.82 11.25 -5.53
CA LYS A 165 7.22 10.05 -4.79
C LYS A 165 6.08 9.11 -4.37
N VAL A 166 4.93 9.14 -5.04
CA VAL A 166 3.81 8.23 -4.76
C VAL A 166 3.51 7.39 -5.99
N LEU A 167 3.51 6.06 -5.82
CA LEU A 167 3.18 5.11 -6.87
C LEU A 167 2.20 4.06 -6.37
N HIS A 168 1.08 3.91 -7.06
CA HIS A 168 0.13 2.84 -6.80
C HIS A 168 0.20 1.82 -7.92
N ILE A 169 0.57 0.59 -7.59
CA ILE A 169 0.61 -0.53 -8.53
C ILE A 169 -0.60 -1.41 -8.25
N ARG A 170 -1.31 -1.78 -9.30
CA ARG A 170 -2.44 -2.72 -9.21
C ARG A 170 -2.35 -3.77 -10.30
N SER A 171 -2.85 -4.96 -9.99
CA SER A 171 -3.07 -6.02 -10.95
C SER A 171 -4.42 -5.84 -11.62
N GLU A 172 -4.53 -6.12 -12.91
CA GLU A 172 -5.82 -6.33 -13.55
C GLU A 172 -6.59 -7.47 -12.86
N GLY A 173 -7.91 -7.33 -12.77
CA GLY A 173 -8.79 -8.27 -12.06
C GLY A 173 -8.90 -8.05 -10.55
N ASP A 174 -8.04 -7.21 -9.95
CA ASP A 174 -8.12 -6.88 -8.53
C ASP A 174 -9.32 -5.97 -8.22
N LEU A 175 -10.23 -6.44 -7.36
CA LEU A 175 -11.44 -5.70 -7.00
C LEU A 175 -11.21 -4.66 -5.91
N VAL A 176 -10.16 -4.80 -5.09
CA VAL A 176 -9.86 -3.87 -4.01
C VAL A 176 -9.44 -2.52 -4.59
N SER A 177 -8.52 -2.49 -5.55
CA SER A 177 -8.05 -1.23 -6.13
C SER A 177 -9.06 -0.50 -7.02
N VAL A 178 -10.11 -1.20 -7.49
CA VAL A 178 -11.14 -0.65 -8.39
C VAL A 178 -12.42 -0.27 -7.63
N GLY A 179 -12.84 -1.07 -6.65
CA GLY A 179 -14.11 -0.92 -5.94
C GLY A 179 -14.11 0.12 -4.82
N THR A 180 -12.94 0.66 -4.46
CA THR A 180 -12.75 1.43 -3.21
C THR A 180 -12.73 2.95 -3.41
N GLY A 181 -12.94 3.44 -4.63
CA GLY A 181 -13.00 4.87 -4.93
C GLY A 181 -11.63 5.50 -5.23
N ARG A 182 -11.53 6.83 -5.10
CA ARG A 182 -10.33 7.59 -5.51
C ARG A 182 -9.13 7.31 -4.60
N LYS A 183 -7.98 7.12 -5.23
CA LYS A 183 -6.65 7.12 -4.59
C LYS A 183 -6.27 8.50 -4.06
N ILE A 184 -5.42 8.52 -3.05
CA ILE A 184 -4.75 9.74 -2.61
C ILE A 184 -3.60 9.93 -3.62
N ILE A 185 -3.81 10.76 -4.65
CA ILE A 185 -2.98 10.91 -5.87
C ILE A 185 -3.33 9.90 -6.97
N ASN A 186 -3.44 10.41 -8.20
CA ASN A 186 -3.73 9.61 -9.38
C ASN A 186 -2.45 9.23 -10.15
N ASN A 187 -1.50 8.56 -9.47
CA ASN A 187 -0.32 7.97 -10.11
C ASN A 187 -0.41 6.44 -10.00
N ASN A 188 -1.15 5.84 -10.94
CA ASN A 188 -1.49 4.43 -10.92
C ASN A 188 -0.87 3.72 -12.13
N ILE A 189 -0.18 2.61 -11.90
CA ILE A 189 0.20 1.65 -12.93
C ILE A 189 -0.70 0.41 -12.78
N SER A 190 -1.33 0.01 -13.88
CA SER A 190 -2.11 -1.22 -13.95
C SER A 190 -1.28 -2.26 -14.70
N LEU A 191 -1.04 -3.40 -14.07
CA LEU A 191 -0.28 -4.50 -14.64
C LEU A 191 -1.22 -5.56 -15.17
N ALA A 192 -0.97 -6.01 -16.40
CA ALA A 192 -1.65 -7.17 -16.94
C ALA A 192 -1.38 -8.38 -16.05
N ASN A 193 -2.41 -9.20 -15.82
CA ASN A 193 -2.30 -10.40 -14.98
C ASN A 193 -2.51 -11.66 -15.82
N PRO A 194 -1.43 -12.23 -16.40
CA PRO A 194 -1.52 -13.48 -17.14
C PRO A 194 -1.60 -14.72 -16.22
N ILE A 195 -1.35 -14.57 -14.91
CA ILE A 195 -1.33 -15.67 -13.94
C ILE A 195 -2.76 -16.09 -13.59
N CYS A 196 -3.65 -15.11 -13.39
CA CYS A 196 -4.99 -15.36 -12.93
C CYS A 196 -5.95 -15.66 -14.08
N PRO A 197 -6.69 -16.79 -14.05
CA PRO A 197 -7.54 -17.19 -15.16
C PRO A 197 -8.71 -16.23 -15.36
N ASN A 198 -8.94 -15.85 -16.61
CA ASN A 198 -10.12 -15.08 -16.99
C ASN A 198 -11.39 -15.94 -16.89
N PRO A 199 -12.51 -15.38 -16.40
CA PRO A 199 -13.81 -16.05 -16.39
C PRO A 199 -14.22 -16.49 -17.79
N LYS A 200 -14.63 -17.75 -17.93
CA LYS A 200 -15.08 -18.36 -19.21
C LYS A 200 -16.35 -19.17 -19.00
N GLY A 201 -17.14 -19.31 -20.06
CA GLY A 201 -18.39 -20.08 -20.07
C GLY A 201 -19.63 -19.21 -20.23
N TRP A 202 -20.82 -19.84 -20.18
CA TRP A 202 -22.11 -19.20 -20.49
C TRP A 202 -23.05 -19.11 -19.28
N ASN A 203 -22.72 -19.79 -18.17
CA ASN A 203 -23.56 -19.80 -16.98
C ASN A 203 -23.15 -18.67 -16.02
N MET A 204 -24.08 -17.75 -15.73
CA MET A 204 -23.82 -16.59 -14.87
C MET A 204 -23.33 -16.94 -13.46
N VAL A 205 -23.85 -18.00 -12.84
CA VAL A 205 -23.40 -18.42 -11.49
C VAL A 205 -21.94 -18.88 -11.55
N SER A 206 -21.58 -19.63 -12.60
CA SER A 206 -20.20 -20.07 -12.81
C SER A 206 -19.25 -18.93 -13.15
N ILE A 207 -19.71 -17.92 -13.88
CA ILE A 207 -18.92 -16.71 -14.18
C ILE A 207 -18.69 -15.91 -12.91
N ALA A 208 -19.72 -15.68 -12.09
CA ALA A 208 -19.59 -14.96 -10.82
C ALA A 208 -18.57 -15.63 -9.87
N ALA A 209 -18.63 -16.96 -9.74
CA ALA A 209 -17.66 -17.72 -8.95
C ALA A 209 -16.23 -17.58 -9.51
N GLN A 210 -16.06 -17.69 -10.83
CA GLN A 210 -14.75 -17.51 -11.49
C GLN A 210 -14.22 -16.09 -11.33
N SER A 211 -15.06 -15.07 -11.46
CA SER A 211 -14.67 -13.66 -11.26
C SER A 211 -14.24 -13.40 -9.82
N PHE A 212 -14.91 -14.00 -8.83
CA PHE A 212 -14.50 -13.89 -7.43
C PHE A 212 -13.15 -14.58 -7.19
N ALA A 213 -12.95 -15.78 -7.74
CA ALA A 213 -11.68 -16.48 -7.67
C ALA A 213 -10.55 -15.71 -8.39
N GLN A 214 -10.83 -15.12 -9.55
CA GLN A 214 -9.90 -14.25 -10.26
C GLN A 214 -9.53 -13.04 -9.41
N ALA A 215 -10.49 -12.41 -8.73
CA ALA A 215 -10.25 -11.26 -7.87
C ALA A 215 -9.33 -11.60 -6.69
N LEU A 216 -9.57 -12.72 -5.99
CA LEU A 216 -8.68 -13.18 -4.93
C LEU A 216 -7.28 -13.50 -5.46
N CYS A 217 -7.20 -14.16 -6.61
CA CYS A 217 -5.93 -14.45 -7.27
C CYS A 217 -5.17 -13.17 -7.63
N ALA A 218 -5.85 -12.18 -8.22
CA ALA A 218 -5.26 -10.90 -8.63
C ALA A 218 -4.88 -10.04 -7.43
N HIS A 219 -5.56 -10.22 -6.29
CA HIS A 219 -5.23 -9.55 -5.05
C HIS A 219 -4.00 -10.14 -4.36
N SER A 220 -3.60 -11.38 -4.63
CA SER A 220 -2.46 -12.00 -3.95
C SER A 220 -1.13 -11.24 -4.16
N MET A 221 -0.44 -10.94 -3.05
CA MET A 221 0.88 -10.31 -3.11
C MET A 221 1.94 -11.22 -3.74
N GLU A 222 1.84 -12.55 -3.57
CA GLU A 222 2.75 -13.52 -4.19
C GLU A 222 2.65 -13.49 -5.73
N ASN A 223 1.43 -13.42 -6.25
CA ASN A 223 1.19 -13.28 -7.69
C ASN A 223 1.67 -11.91 -8.19
N MET A 224 1.46 -10.85 -7.42
CA MET A 224 1.97 -9.52 -7.73
C MET A 224 3.50 -9.50 -7.84
N VAL A 225 4.22 -10.12 -6.90
CA VAL A 225 5.69 -10.29 -6.97
C VAL A 225 6.08 -11.01 -8.25
N THR A 226 5.38 -12.10 -8.59
CA THR A 226 5.64 -12.88 -9.81
C THR A 226 5.46 -12.05 -11.09
N ILE A 227 4.43 -11.20 -11.16
CA ILE A 227 4.23 -10.28 -12.29
C ILE A 227 5.36 -9.26 -12.36
N ILE A 228 5.68 -8.61 -11.24
CA ILE A 228 6.70 -7.55 -11.15
C ILE A 228 8.09 -8.07 -11.53
N LYS A 229 8.44 -9.31 -11.13
CA LYS A 229 9.71 -9.95 -11.49
C LYS A 229 9.94 -10.06 -13.00
N ASN A 230 8.88 -10.07 -13.80
CA ASN A 230 8.97 -10.16 -15.26
C ASN A 230 9.02 -8.79 -15.96
N ILE A 231 9.13 -7.69 -15.21
CA ILE A 231 9.20 -6.31 -15.72
C ILE A 231 10.59 -5.76 -15.38
N PRO A 232 11.57 -5.76 -16.31
CA PRO A 232 12.95 -5.39 -16.03
C PRO A 232 13.10 -4.02 -15.37
N GLU A 233 12.28 -3.04 -15.80
CA GLU A 233 12.29 -1.66 -15.29
C GLU A 233 11.97 -1.59 -13.79
N PHE A 234 11.25 -2.58 -13.24
CA PHE A 234 10.91 -2.62 -11.82
C PHE A 234 12.01 -3.20 -10.94
N SER A 235 13.08 -3.72 -11.54
CA SER A 235 14.29 -4.15 -10.82
C SER A 235 15.26 -2.98 -10.60
N GLU A 236 15.07 -1.85 -11.27
CA GLU A 236 15.89 -0.66 -11.10
C GLU A 236 15.45 0.15 -9.86
N ASP A 237 16.43 0.79 -9.20
CA ASP A 237 16.20 1.73 -8.12
C ASP A 237 15.22 2.82 -8.56
N ILE A 238 14.21 3.11 -7.75
CA ILE A 238 13.23 4.14 -8.11
C ILE A 238 13.91 5.51 -8.12
N SER A 239 13.93 6.18 -9.27
CA SER A 239 14.45 7.55 -9.39
C SER A 239 13.34 8.58 -9.16
N TRP A 240 13.26 9.12 -7.94
CA TRP A 240 12.35 10.23 -7.60
C TRP A 240 13.03 11.62 -7.64
N VAL A 241 14.33 11.65 -7.94
CA VAL A 241 15.22 12.83 -7.88
C VAL A 241 15.24 13.54 -9.22
#